data_AF-A0A953LTL6-F1
#
_entry.id   AF-A0A953LTL6-F1
#
_cell.length_a   1.000
_cell.length_b   1.000
_cell.length_c   1.000
_cell.angle_alpha   90.00
_cell.angle_beta   90.00
_cell.angle_gamma   90.00
#
_symmetry.space_group_name_H-M   'P 1'
#
loop_
_entity.id
_entity.type
_entity.pdbx_description
1 polymer ?
#
loop_
_entity_poly.entity_id
_entity_poly.type
_entity_poly.pdbx_seq_one_letter_code
_entity_poly.pdbx_strand_id
1 'polypeptide(L)'
;NISFPEVTNPGLFVGLGPLALRYILEAGGSGYFRTRAVRQYIDNGQLHIVRGAPEFSYPAYAVYSVNADEALLDTALKGLRAVAALDGF
;
A
#
# COMPACT_ATOMS: atom_id res chain seq x y z
N ASN A 1 -10.83 -1.76 10.56
CA ASN A 1 -12.17 -2.35 10.38
C ASN A 1 -13.27 -1.28 10.58
N ILE A 2 -13.17 -0.14 9.88
CA ILE A 2 -14.06 1.03 10.09
C ILE A 2 -14.69 1.54 8.77
N SER A 3 -14.33 0.93 7.63
CA SER A 3 -14.68 1.46 6.31
C SER A 3 -15.68 0.58 5.53
N PHE A 4 -16.14 -0.52 6.13
CA PHE A 4 -17.23 -1.38 5.64
C PHE A 4 -18.03 -1.91 6.82
N PRO A 5 -18.87 -1.09 7.46
CA PRO A 5 -19.65 -1.52 8.64
C PRO A 5 -20.63 -2.65 8.31
N GLU A 6 -21.10 -2.74 7.06
CA GLU A 6 -21.95 -3.84 6.56
C GLU A 6 -21.19 -5.18 6.38
N VAL A 7 -19.87 -5.14 6.19
CA VAL A 7 -19.04 -6.35 6.02
C VAL A 7 -18.47 -6.73 7.37
N THR A 8 -19.36 -7.20 8.25
CA THR A 8 -19.05 -7.41 9.67
C THR A 8 -18.16 -8.64 9.91
N ASN A 9 -18.02 -9.52 8.93
CA ASN A 9 -17.19 -10.72 9.01
C ASN A 9 -16.67 -11.15 7.61
N PRO A 10 -15.46 -10.74 7.20
CA PRO A 10 -14.89 -11.29 5.99
C PRO A 10 -14.65 -12.80 6.19
N GLY A 11 -15.05 -13.63 5.22
CA GLY A 11 -14.84 -15.08 5.30
C GLY A 11 -13.37 -15.51 5.45
N LEU A 12 -12.42 -14.60 5.20
CA LEU A 12 -11.00 -14.74 5.45
C LEU A 12 -10.38 -13.38 5.80
N PHE A 13 -9.58 -13.32 6.87
CA PHE A 13 -8.76 -12.15 7.21
C PHE A 13 -7.27 -12.50 7.12
N VAL A 14 -6.51 -11.70 6.38
CA VAL A 14 -5.06 -11.86 6.25
C VAL A 14 -4.38 -10.51 6.51
N GLY A 15 -3.64 -10.42 7.61
CA GLY A 15 -2.90 -9.20 8.00
C GLY A 15 -1.62 -8.95 7.19
N LEU A 16 -1.18 -9.93 6.39
CA LEU A 16 0.03 -9.87 5.56
C LEU A 16 -0.34 -9.66 4.09
N GLY A 17 -0.13 -8.44 3.60
CA GLY A 17 -0.47 -8.04 2.22
C GLY A 17 0.03 -9.00 1.12
N PRO A 18 1.30 -9.46 1.15
CA PRO A 18 1.80 -10.40 0.14
C PRO A 18 1.05 -11.75 0.14
N LEU A 19 0.68 -12.25 1.32
CA LEU A 19 -0.07 -13.50 1.43
C LEU A 19 -1.51 -13.32 0.92
N ALA A 20 -2.15 -12.19 1.24
CA ALA A 20 -3.49 -11.87 0.76
C ALA A 20 -3.51 -11.75 -0.78
N LEU A 21 -2.49 -11.13 -1.37
CA LEU A 21 -2.35 -11.01 -2.82
C LEU A 21 -2.22 -12.37 -3.49
N ARG A 22 -1.33 -13.23 -2.96
CA ARG A 22 -1.17 -14.60 -3.46
C ARG A 22 -2.46 -15.39 -3.38
N TYR A 23 -3.17 -15.30 -2.26
CA TYR A 23 -4.46 -15.96 -2.10
C TYR A 23 -5.45 -15.52 -3.17
N ILE A 24 -5.58 -14.21 -3.43
CA ILE A 24 -6.52 -13.71 -4.46
C ILE A 24 -6.12 -14.18 -5.86
N LEU A 25 -4.83 -14.24 -6.17
CA LEU A 25 -4.35 -14.73 -7.46
C LEU A 25 -4.61 -16.23 -7.66
N GLU A 26 -4.60 -17.04 -6.59
CA GLU A 26 -4.76 -18.49 -6.66
C GLU A 26 -6.22 -18.95 -6.46
N ALA A 27 -6.96 -18.31 -5.55
CA ALA A 27 -8.29 -18.72 -5.09
C ALA A 27 -9.40 -17.69 -5.35
N GLY A 28 -9.05 -16.51 -5.88
CA GLY A 28 -9.98 -15.42 -6.12
C GLY A 28 -10.32 -14.61 -4.87
N GLY A 29 -11.21 -13.63 -5.04
CA GLY A 29 -11.64 -12.72 -3.98
C GLY A 29 -11.30 -11.26 -4.30
N SER A 30 -11.38 -10.41 -3.28
CA SER A 30 -11.07 -8.98 -3.39
C SER A 30 -10.39 -8.49 -2.11
N GLY A 31 -9.61 -7.42 -2.23
CA GLY A 31 -8.88 -6.86 -1.10
C GLY A 31 -8.26 -5.51 -1.42
N TYR A 32 -7.91 -4.78 -0.38
CA TYR A 32 -7.23 -3.50 -0.48
C TYR A 32 -5.72 -3.70 -0.47
N PHE A 33 -5.07 -3.21 -1.51
CA PHE A 33 -3.62 -3.29 -1.67
C PHE A 33 -3.04 -1.91 -2.02
N ARG A 34 -1.78 -1.70 -1.65
CA ARG A 34 -1.04 -0.53 -2.15
C ARG A 34 -0.86 -0.70 -3.66
N THR A 35 -1.20 0.33 -4.45
CA THR A 35 -1.17 0.29 -5.93
C THR A 35 0.14 -0.28 -6.48
N ARG A 36 1.29 0.15 -5.95
CA ARG A 36 2.61 -0.37 -6.36
C ARG A 36 2.79 -1.88 -6.23
N ALA A 37 2.14 -2.51 -5.25
CA ALA A 37 2.27 -3.95 -5.02
C ALA A 37 1.46 -4.76 -6.04
N VAL A 38 0.40 -4.16 -6.62
CA VAL A 38 -0.55 -4.85 -7.49
C VAL A 38 -0.52 -4.37 -8.95
N ARG A 39 0.16 -3.25 -9.25
CA ARG A 39 0.19 -2.62 -10.58
C ARG A 39 0.50 -3.60 -11.70
N GLN A 40 1.58 -4.39 -11.57
CA GLN A 40 1.96 -5.40 -12.57
C GLN A 40 0.84 -6.43 -12.85
N TYR A 41 0.06 -6.80 -11.84
CA TYR A 41 -1.04 -7.77 -11.99
C TYR A 41 -2.28 -7.13 -12.62
N ILE A 42 -2.47 -5.82 -12.42
CA ILE A 42 -3.52 -5.05 -13.12
C ILE A 42 -3.14 -4.88 -14.59
N ASP A 43 -1.90 -4.48 -14.87
CA ASP A 43 -1.40 -4.27 -16.22
C ASP A 43 -1.42 -5.56 -17.05
N ASN A 44 -1.15 -6.70 -16.41
CA ASN A 44 -1.23 -8.03 -17.03
C ASN A 44 -2.65 -8.64 -17.05
N GLY A 45 -3.67 -7.91 -16.56
CA GLY A 45 -5.07 -8.36 -16.54
C GLY A 45 -5.39 -9.48 -15.53
N GLN A 46 -4.47 -9.83 -14.63
CA GLN A 46 -4.68 -10.82 -13.57
C GLN A 46 -5.54 -10.26 -12.42
N LEU A 47 -5.50 -8.95 -12.20
CA LEU A 47 -6.37 -8.23 -11.26
C LEU A 47 -7.10 -7.09 -11.98
N HIS A 48 -8.23 -6.68 -11.41
CA HIS A 48 -8.97 -5.51 -11.86
C HIS A 48 -9.39 -4.65 -10.67
N ILE A 49 -9.54 -3.35 -10.91
CA ILE A 49 -10.05 -2.40 -9.91
C ILE A 49 -11.56 -2.62 -9.75
N VAL A 50 -12.02 -2.78 -8.52
CA VAL A 50 -13.44 -2.87 -8.19
C VAL A 50 -14.06 -1.48 -8.27
N ARG A 51 -14.95 -1.25 -9.24
CA ARG A 51 -15.63 0.04 -9.42
C ARG A 51 -16.50 0.37 -8.21
N GLY A 52 -16.43 1.62 -7.75
CA GLY A 52 -17.20 2.10 -6.59
C GLY A 52 -16.62 1.71 -5.23
N ALA A 53 -15.52 0.97 -5.19
CA ALA A 53 -14.79 0.72 -3.94
C ALA A 53 -14.12 2.01 -3.44
N PRO A 54 -14.24 2.36 -2.15
CA PRO A 54 -13.53 3.48 -1.54
C PRO A 54 -12.01 3.38 -1.75
N GLU A 55 -11.36 4.52 -2.03
CA GLU A 55 -9.91 4.61 -2.04
C GLU A 55 -9.37 5.04 -0.68
N PHE A 56 -8.19 4.54 -0.32
CA PHE A 56 -7.53 4.90 0.93
C PHE A 56 -6.14 5.44 0.65
N SER A 57 -5.86 6.64 1.16
CA SER A 57 -4.50 7.16 1.20
C SER A 57 -3.69 6.41 2.25
N TYR A 58 -2.54 5.88 1.85
CA TYR A 58 -1.60 5.21 2.75
C TYR A 58 -0.29 6.00 2.81
N PRO A 59 -0.19 7.03 3.66
CA PRO A 59 1.01 7.87 3.74
C PRO A 59 2.21 7.10 4.28
N ALA A 60 3.39 7.46 3.79
CA ALA A 60 4.67 7.00 4.34
C ALA A 60 5.29 8.14 5.17
N TYR A 61 5.82 7.80 6.35
CA TYR A 61 6.43 8.75 7.26
C TYR A 61 7.91 8.40 7.50
N ALA A 62 8.77 9.40 7.54
CA ALA A 62 10.15 9.27 8.01
C ALA A 62 10.19 9.67 9.49
N VAL A 63 10.70 8.79 10.34
CA VAL A 63 10.80 9.02 11.80
C VAL A 63 12.28 9.12 12.15
N TYR A 64 12.65 10.18 12.87
CA TYR A 64 14.02 10.47 13.29
C TYR A 64 14.05 11.05 14.71
N SER A 65 15.20 10.95 15.36
CA SER A 65 15.42 11.51 16.70
C SER A 65 15.43 13.03 16.66
N VAL A 66 14.87 13.68 17.68
CA VAL A 66 14.98 15.14 17.89
C VAL A 66 16.43 15.59 18.09
N ASN A 67 17.33 14.68 18.47
CA ASN A 67 18.76 14.93 18.65
C ASN A 67 19.59 14.54 17.42
N ALA A 68 18.96 14.26 16.28
CA ALA A 68 19.69 13.94 15.05
C ALA A 68 20.47 15.16 14.54
N ASP A 69 21.64 14.91 13.96
CA ASP A 69 22.39 15.94 13.25
C ASP A 69 21.56 16.50 12.08
N GLU A 70 21.31 17.81 12.10
CA GLU A 70 20.42 18.48 11.15
C GLU A 70 20.95 18.42 9.71
N ALA A 71 22.27 18.56 9.51
CA ALA A 71 22.88 18.56 8.18
C ALA A 71 22.85 17.15 7.57
N LEU A 72 23.10 16.12 8.39
CA LEU A 72 22.98 14.73 7.96
C LEU A 72 21.53 14.37 7.65
N LEU A 73 20.59 14.79 8.50
CA LEU A 73 19.16 14.54 8.32
C LEU A 73 18.64 15.20 7.04
N ASP A 74 18.98 16.47 6.78
CA ASP A 74 18.58 17.17 5.57
C ASP A 74 19.09 16.45 4.31
N THR A 75 20.36 16.01 4.33
CA THR A 75 20.94 15.24 3.23
C THR A 75 20.18 13.93 2.99
N ALA A 76 19.89 13.17 4.06
CA ALA A 76 19.16 11.91 3.98
C ALA A 76 17.72 12.11 3.47
N LEU A 77 17.01 13.12 3.98
CA LEU A 77 15.64 13.42 3.57
C LEU A 77 15.56 13.92 2.12
N LYS A 78 16.52 14.73 1.67
CA LYS A 78 16.64 15.15 0.26
C LYS A 78 16.79 13.93 -0.65
N GLY A 79 17.70 13.02 -0.31
CA GLY A 79 17.90 11.77 -1.07
C GLY A 79 16.64 10.91 -1.10
N LEU A 80 16.01 10.68 0.07
CA LEU A 80 14.77 9.91 0.18
C LEU A 80 13.65 10.49 -0.68
N ARG A 81 13.43 11.81 -0.63
CA ARG A 81 12.41 12.50 -1.43
C ARG A 81 12.70 12.43 -2.92
N ALA A 82 13.96 12.57 -3.32
CA ALA A 82 14.35 12.46 -4.72
C ALA A 82 14.02 11.08 -5.29
N VAL A 83 14.34 10.00 -4.58
CA VAL A 83 14.00 8.63 -5.00
C VAL A 83 12.49 8.41 -4.97
N ALA A 84 11.80 8.85 -3.92
CA ALA A 84 10.35 8.71 -3.80
C ALA A 84 9.58 9.42 -4.93
N ALA A 85 10.11 10.52 -5.46
CA ALA A 85 9.52 11.23 -6.59
C ALA A 85 9.65 10.47 -7.93
N LEU A 86 10.66 9.59 -8.07
CA LEU A 86 10.83 8.75 -9.27
C LEU A 86 9.76 7.64 -9.34
N ASP A 87 9.26 7.19 -8.19
CA ASP A 87 8.34 6.04 -8.08
C ASP A 87 6.87 6.39 -8.38
N GLY A 88 6.57 7.64 -8.78
CA GLY A 88 5.25 8.07 -9.27
C GLY A 88 4.10 7.70 -8.33
N PHE A 89 3.90 8.51 -7.30
CA PHE A 89 2.67 8.51 -6.49
C PHE A 89 1.53 9.17 -7.24
#